data_AF-A0A966KDB8-F1
#
_entry.id   AF-A0A966KDB8-F1
#
_cell.length_a   1.000
_cell.length_b   1.000
_cell.length_c   1.000
_cell.angle_alpha   90.00
_cell.angle_beta   90.00
_cell.angle_gamma   90.00
#
_symmetry.space_group_name_H-M   'P 1'
#
loop_
_entity.id
_entity.type
_entity.pdbx_description
1 polymer ?
#
loop_
_entity_poly.entity_id
_entity_poly.type
_entity_poly.pdbx_seq_one_letter_code
_entity_poly.pdbx_strand_id
1 'polypeptide(L)'
;MGQGELDYELITPSARIATATHGGRAKCLQRLLRLELPVPKTVAISFSGVHSIAAGNFEDLPEILSNFNNNDLLCVRPSSESPDWGGPSAIMNIGMNNLRYEELKQKLGADAASSIYINFVQAYSL
;
A
#
# COMPACT_ATOMS: atom_id res chain seq x y z
N MET A 1 21.91 -20.61 5.79
CA MET A 1 20.45 -20.75 5.90
C MET A 1 19.89 -19.39 5.54
N GLY A 2 19.16 -19.29 4.43
CA GLY A 2 18.79 -18.01 3.81
C GLY A 2 18.01 -17.13 4.78
N GLN A 3 18.44 -15.87 4.90
CA GLN A 3 17.67 -14.82 5.55
C GLN A 3 16.31 -14.74 4.84
N GLY A 4 15.24 -14.69 5.63
CA GLY A 4 13.88 -14.90 5.16
C GLY A 4 13.43 -13.80 4.22
N GLU A 5 13.34 -14.14 2.94
CA GLU A 5 12.73 -13.33 1.87
C GLU A 5 11.33 -12.88 2.31
N LEU A 6 11.07 -11.59 2.13
CA LEU A 6 9.78 -10.98 2.44
C LEU A 6 8.73 -11.51 1.47
N ASP A 7 7.71 -12.20 1.99
CA ASP A 7 6.64 -12.75 1.17
C ASP A 7 5.62 -11.65 0.79
N TYR A 8 5.76 -11.13 -0.43
CA TYR A 8 4.86 -10.17 -1.06
C TYR A 8 4.60 -10.52 -2.53
N GLU A 9 3.53 -9.97 -3.10
CA GLU A 9 3.21 -10.20 -4.50
C GLU A 9 2.51 -8.99 -5.15
N LEU A 10 2.91 -8.64 -6.38
CA LEU A 10 2.16 -7.71 -7.21
C LEU A 10 0.81 -8.33 -7.56
N ILE A 11 -0.29 -7.64 -7.26
CA ILE A 11 -1.62 -8.15 -7.56
C ILE A 11 -1.85 -8.13 -9.07
N THR A 12 -1.84 -9.32 -9.66
CA THR A 12 -2.20 -9.58 -11.06
C THR A 12 -3.34 -10.61 -11.13
N PRO A 13 -4.02 -10.78 -12.28
CA PRO A 13 -5.05 -11.81 -12.42
C PRO A 13 -4.58 -13.23 -12.05
N SER A 14 -3.30 -13.55 -12.31
CA SER A 14 -2.68 -14.85 -12.05
C SER A 14 -1.90 -14.95 -10.74
N ALA A 15 -1.74 -13.86 -9.99
CA ALA A 15 -0.99 -13.84 -8.73
C ALA A 15 -1.53 -14.87 -7.71
N ARG A 16 -0.68 -15.38 -6.82
CA ARG A 16 -1.02 -16.34 -5.75
C ARG A 16 -1.60 -15.63 -4.52
N ILE A 17 -2.55 -14.74 -4.72
CA ILE A 17 -3.30 -14.07 -3.66
C ILE A 17 -4.40 -14.99 -3.11
N ALA A 18 -4.39 -15.22 -1.81
CA ALA A 18 -5.45 -15.96 -1.11
C ALA A 18 -5.89 -15.22 0.17
N THR A 19 -7.16 -15.38 0.55
CA THR A 19 -7.68 -14.77 1.79
C THR A 19 -6.91 -15.23 3.02
N ALA A 20 -6.51 -16.51 3.07
CA ALA A 20 -5.78 -17.09 4.18
C ALA A 20 -4.33 -16.58 4.33
N THR A 21 -3.78 -15.92 3.30
CA THR A 21 -2.40 -15.42 3.33
C THR A 21 -2.29 -13.91 3.16
N HIS A 22 -3.25 -13.26 2.51
CA HIS A 22 -3.21 -11.82 2.19
C HIS A 22 -4.48 -11.08 2.62
N GLY A 23 -5.44 -11.77 3.24
CA GLY A 23 -6.71 -11.19 3.69
C GLY A 23 -7.72 -10.92 2.57
N GLY A 24 -8.94 -10.60 2.99
CA GLY A 24 -10.08 -10.47 2.08
C GLY A 24 -9.98 -9.29 1.11
N ARG A 25 -9.32 -8.19 1.50
CA ARG A 25 -9.23 -6.99 0.65
C ARG A 25 -8.28 -7.21 -0.52
N ALA A 26 -7.10 -7.77 -0.28
CA ALA A 26 -6.17 -8.14 -1.35
C ALA A 26 -6.81 -9.13 -2.34
N LYS A 27 -7.52 -10.15 -1.81
CA LYS A 27 -8.23 -11.11 -2.66
C LYS A 27 -9.34 -10.46 -3.47
N CYS A 28 -10.06 -9.50 -2.88
CA CYS A 28 -11.08 -8.73 -3.59
C CYS A 28 -10.48 -7.92 -4.76
N LEU A 29 -9.37 -7.21 -4.54
CA LEU A 29 -8.68 -6.46 -5.59
C LEU A 29 -8.25 -7.35 -6.76
N GLN A 30 -7.73 -8.54 -6.48
CA GLN A 30 -7.42 -9.52 -7.53
C GLN A 30 -8.67 -9.94 -8.32
N ARG A 31 -9.80 -10.18 -7.63
CA ARG A 31 -11.06 -10.54 -8.29
C ARG A 31 -11.56 -9.44 -9.21
N LEU A 32 -11.45 -8.17 -8.79
CA LEU A 32 -11.79 -7.02 -9.63
C LEU A 32 -10.91 -6.97 -10.90
N LEU A 33 -9.61 -7.24 -10.79
CA LEU A 33 -8.72 -7.34 -11.96
C LEU A 33 -9.10 -8.48 -12.91
N ARG A 34 -9.52 -9.64 -12.38
CA ARG A 34 -10.01 -10.76 -13.20
C ARG A 34 -11.33 -10.46 -13.92
N LEU A 35 -12.08 -9.48 -13.44
CA LEU A 35 -13.28 -8.94 -14.09
C LEU A 35 -12.95 -7.75 -15.00
N GLU A 36 -11.67 -7.51 -15.29
CA GLU A 36 -11.21 -6.40 -16.13
C GLU A 36 -11.62 -5.01 -15.63
N LEU A 37 -11.87 -4.87 -14.33
CA LEU A 37 -12.19 -3.58 -13.71
C LEU A 37 -10.90 -2.78 -13.45
N PRO A 38 -10.95 -1.44 -13.54
CA PRO A 38 -9.78 -0.61 -13.29
C PRO A 38 -9.43 -0.63 -11.79
N VAL A 39 -8.34 -1.31 -11.46
CA VAL A 39 -7.78 -1.37 -10.11
C VAL A 39 -6.40 -0.69 -10.11
N PRO A 40 -6.12 0.24 -9.17
CA PRO A 40 -4.79 0.81 -9.03
C PRO A 40 -3.73 -0.27 -8.82
N LYS A 41 -2.54 -0.08 -9.39
CA LYS A 41 -1.40 -0.97 -9.19
C LYS A 41 -1.17 -1.17 -7.68
N THR A 42 -1.18 -2.42 -7.23
CA THR A 42 -1.16 -2.75 -5.80
C THR A 42 -0.21 -3.92 -5.57
N VAL A 43 0.63 -3.81 -4.56
CA VAL A 43 1.40 -4.93 -4.00
C VAL A 43 0.70 -5.38 -2.72
N ALA A 44 0.54 -6.68 -2.53
CA ALA A 44 0.06 -7.27 -1.30
C ALA A 44 1.22 -7.90 -0.55
N ILE A 45 1.39 -7.56 0.73
CA ILE A 45 2.32 -8.23 1.63
C ILE A 45 1.51 -9.33 2.34
N SER A 46 2.01 -10.56 2.32
CA SER A 46 1.34 -11.67 3.00
C SER A 46 1.39 -11.49 4.52
N PHE A 47 0.59 -12.26 5.26
CA PHE A 47 0.67 -12.32 6.71
C PHE A 47 2.07 -12.71 7.16
N SER A 48 2.70 -13.70 6.52
CA SER A 48 4.06 -14.11 6.86
C SER A 48 5.06 -12.96 6.65
N GLY A 49 4.93 -12.21 5.54
CA GLY A 49 5.73 -11.03 5.25
C GLY A 49 5.53 -9.92 6.28
N VAL A 50 4.29 -9.65 6.69
CA VAL A 50 4.00 -8.68 7.77
C VAL A 50 4.66 -9.10 9.09
N HIS A 51 4.63 -10.40 9.44
CA HIS A 51 5.32 -10.90 10.64
C HIS A 51 6.84 -10.76 10.51
N SER A 52 7.42 -11.00 9.33
CA SER A 52 8.85 -10.78 9.07
C SER A 52 9.26 -9.31 9.25
N ILE A 53 8.46 -8.36 8.75
CA ILE A 53 8.67 -6.92 8.96
C ILE A 53 8.62 -6.60 10.46
N ALA A 54 7.63 -7.12 11.17
CA ALA A 54 7.51 -6.92 12.62
C ALA A 54 8.68 -7.53 13.41
N ALA A 55 9.30 -8.59 12.89
CA ALA A 55 10.51 -9.20 13.45
C ALA A 55 11.80 -8.44 13.11
N GLY A 56 11.73 -7.39 12.29
CA GLY A 56 12.86 -6.54 11.94
C GLY A 56 13.53 -6.86 10.59
N ASN A 57 12.93 -7.70 9.76
CA ASN A 57 13.45 -8.03 8.43
C ASN A 57 12.84 -7.07 7.39
N PHE A 58 13.68 -6.23 6.79
CA PHE A 58 13.27 -5.13 5.90
C PHE A 58 14.04 -5.11 4.57
N GLU A 59 14.91 -6.08 4.33
CA GLU A 59 15.89 -6.10 3.25
C GLU A 59 15.25 -5.98 1.86
N ASP A 60 14.02 -6.49 1.69
CA ASP A 60 13.30 -6.53 0.42
C ASP A 60 12.31 -5.36 0.22
N LEU A 61 12.20 -4.44 1.19
CA LEU A 61 11.33 -3.26 1.04
C LEU A 61 11.65 -2.42 -0.21
N PRO A 62 12.91 -2.18 -0.60
CA PRO A 62 13.22 -1.45 -1.83
C PRO A 62 12.67 -2.16 -3.08
N GLU A 63 12.61 -3.49 -3.08
CA GLU A 63 12.08 -4.27 -4.20
C GLU A 63 10.56 -4.12 -4.31
N ILE A 64 9.84 -4.12 -3.18
CA ILE A 64 8.41 -3.78 -3.14
C ILE A 64 8.19 -2.41 -3.78
N LEU A 65 8.96 -1.39 -3.37
CA LEU A 65 8.81 -0.02 -3.85
C LEU A 65 9.14 0.12 -5.34
N SER A 66 10.01 -0.72 -5.90
CA SER A 66 10.34 -0.73 -7.33
C SER A 66 9.15 -1.03 -8.25
N ASN A 67 8.06 -1.56 -7.71
CA ASN A 67 6.81 -1.77 -8.45
C ASN A 67 6.07 -0.46 -8.77
N PHE A 68 6.39 0.64 -8.09
CA PHE A 68 5.73 1.94 -8.25
C PHE A 68 6.68 2.96 -8.88
N ASN A 69 6.15 4.09 -9.38
CA ASN A 69 7.00 5.17 -9.82
C ASN A 69 7.49 5.96 -8.59
N ASN A 70 8.72 6.48 -8.64
CA ASN A 70 9.31 7.28 -7.55
C ASN A 70 8.48 8.52 -7.14
N ASN A 71 7.58 8.95 -8.01
CA ASN A 71 6.77 10.14 -7.85
C ASN A 71 5.33 9.84 -7.40
N ASP A 72 4.96 8.56 -7.27
CA ASP A 72 3.62 8.14 -6.87
C ASP A 72 3.36 8.45 -5.39
N LEU A 73 2.12 8.83 -5.10
CA LEU A 73 1.61 8.87 -3.73
C LEU A 73 0.91 7.54 -3.43
N LEU A 74 1.35 6.87 -2.37
CA LEU A 74 0.88 5.52 -2.04
C LEU A 74 -0.22 5.54 -0.96
N CYS A 75 -1.04 4.50 -0.97
CA CYS A 75 -1.95 4.17 0.12
C CYS A 75 -1.46 2.87 0.75
N VAL A 76 -1.24 2.87 2.06
CA VAL A 76 -1.02 1.65 2.83
C VAL A 76 -2.29 1.34 3.61
N ARG A 77 -2.86 0.16 3.36
CA ARG A 77 -4.15 -0.25 3.93
C ARG A 77 -4.07 -1.68 4.47
N PRO A 78 -4.61 -1.96 5.67
CA PRO A 78 -4.66 -3.33 6.17
C PRO A 78 -5.57 -4.21 5.31
N SER A 79 -5.14 -5.44 5.07
CA SER A 79 -5.99 -6.53 4.58
C SER A 79 -5.90 -7.65 5.61
N SER A 80 -6.59 -7.47 6.75
CA SER A 80 -6.43 -8.30 7.93
C SER A 80 -6.99 -9.72 7.77
N GLU A 81 -6.44 -10.66 8.54
CA GLU A 81 -6.97 -12.02 8.69
C GLU A 81 -8.31 -12.01 9.42
N SER A 82 -8.42 -11.23 10.49
CA SER A 82 -9.66 -11.01 11.23
C SER A 82 -10.41 -9.77 10.71
N PRO A 83 -11.73 -9.85 10.46
CA PRO A 83 -12.58 -8.69 10.20
C PRO A 83 -12.57 -7.66 11.34
N ASP A 84 -12.43 -8.12 12.58
CA ASP A 84 -12.52 -7.31 13.81
C ASP A 84 -11.14 -6.87 14.33
N TRP A 85 -10.13 -6.84 13.45
CA TRP A 85 -8.73 -6.58 13.84
C TRP A 85 -8.53 -5.28 14.63
N GLY A 86 -9.39 -4.28 14.40
CA GLY A 86 -9.45 -3.04 15.20
C GLY A 86 -8.22 -2.13 15.16
N GLY A 87 -7.14 -2.51 14.46
CA GLY A 87 -5.94 -1.70 14.38
C GLY A 87 -5.97 -0.63 13.28
N PRO A 88 -4.82 0.01 12.98
CA PRO A 88 -4.75 1.22 12.19
C PRO A 88 -5.54 1.20 10.88
N SER A 89 -6.17 2.34 10.59
CA SER A 89 -6.89 2.54 9.33
C SER A 89 -5.89 2.76 8.18
N ALA A 90 -6.41 2.92 6.95
CA ALA A 90 -5.56 3.19 5.81
C ALA A 90 -4.88 4.56 5.94
N ILE A 91 -3.58 4.63 5.67
CA ILE A 91 -2.86 5.89 5.53
C ILE A 91 -2.77 6.21 4.05
N MET A 92 -3.39 7.33 3.66
CA MET A 92 -3.41 7.84 2.29
C MET A 92 -2.23 8.77 2.04
N ASN A 93 -1.83 8.92 0.79
CA ASN A 93 -0.86 9.92 0.33
C ASN A 93 0.56 9.78 0.93
N ILE A 94 0.99 8.55 1.25
CA ILE A 94 2.36 8.27 1.66
C ILE A 94 3.32 8.70 0.54
N GLY A 95 4.38 9.41 0.93
CA GLY A 95 5.30 10.06 -0.01
C GLY A 95 5.02 11.55 -0.23
N MET A 96 3.92 12.09 0.32
CA MET A 96 3.61 13.50 0.22
C MET A 96 4.68 14.36 0.92
N ASN A 97 5.13 15.39 0.22
CA ASN A 97 6.17 16.34 0.65
C ASN A 97 6.00 17.67 -0.09
N ASN A 98 6.84 18.66 0.22
CA ASN A 98 6.76 20.00 -0.39
C ASN A 98 6.86 19.97 -1.93
N LEU A 99 7.69 19.10 -2.50
CA LEU A 99 7.80 18.97 -3.95
C LEU A 99 6.49 18.44 -4.56
N ARG A 100 5.90 17.41 -3.96
CA ARG A 100 4.59 16.87 -4.38
C ARG A 100 3.47 17.89 -4.21
N TYR A 101 3.53 18.72 -3.16
CA TYR A 101 2.56 19.79 -2.92
C TYR A 101 2.55 20.81 -4.05
N GLU A 102 3.72 21.31 -4.47
CA GLU A 102 3.79 22.29 -5.57
C GLU A 102 3.28 21.67 -6.89
N GLU A 103 3.61 20.41 -7.16
CA GLU A 103 3.09 19.70 -8.34
C GLU A 103 1.55 19.54 -8.30
N LEU A 104 0.98 19.16 -7.15
CA LEU A 104 -0.47 19.04 -7.00
C LEU A 104 -1.16 20.41 -7.06
N LYS A 105 -0.56 21.46 -6.49
CA LYS A 105 -1.08 22.83 -6.53
C LYS A 105 -1.21 23.34 -7.96
N GLN A 106 -0.23 23.05 -8.81
CA GLN A 106 -0.30 23.39 -10.24
C GLN A 106 -1.41 22.63 -10.97
N LYS A 107 -1.68 21.38 -10.60
CA LYS A 107 -2.67 20.52 -11.26
C LYS A 107 -4.10 20.71 -10.77
N LEU A 108 -4.28 20.90 -9.47
CA LEU A 108 -5.58 20.84 -8.76
C LEU A 108 -5.97 22.17 -8.11
N GLY A 109 -5.07 23.15 -8.09
CA GLY A 109 -5.25 24.40 -7.35
C GLY A 109 -4.76 24.32 -5.90
N ALA A 110 -4.57 25.50 -5.30
CA ALA A 110 -3.97 25.63 -3.96
C ALA A 110 -4.83 24.97 -2.87
N ASP A 111 -6.14 25.13 -2.91
CA ASP A 111 -7.02 24.63 -1.86
C ASP A 111 -7.00 23.10 -1.80
N ALA A 112 -7.22 22.43 -2.95
CA ALA A 112 -7.21 20.98 -3.03
C ALA A 112 -5.84 20.37 -2.64
N ALA A 113 -4.74 20.95 -3.13
CA ALA A 113 -3.40 20.49 -2.78
C ALA A 113 -3.10 20.66 -1.28
N SER A 114 -3.54 21.77 -0.68
CA SER A 114 -3.36 22.04 0.75
C SER A 114 -4.18 21.07 1.61
N SER A 115 -5.42 20.77 1.22
CA SER A 115 -6.23 19.75 1.90
C SER A 115 -5.57 18.37 1.87
N ILE A 116 -5.04 17.94 0.71
CA ILE A 116 -4.34 16.66 0.58
C ILE A 116 -3.10 16.64 1.49
N TYR A 117 -2.31 17.71 1.49
CA TYR A 117 -1.08 17.81 2.29
C TYR A 117 -1.38 17.76 3.79
N ILE A 118 -2.32 18.57 4.26
CA ILE A 118 -2.70 18.65 5.68
C ILE A 118 -3.27 17.32 6.15
N ASN A 119 -4.17 16.70 5.37
CA ASN A 119 -4.75 15.41 5.72
C ASN A 119 -3.69 14.31 5.85
N PHE A 120 -2.66 14.32 4.98
CA PHE A 120 -1.54 13.40 5.11
C PHE A 120 -0.76 13.62 6.40
N VAL A 121 -0.34 14.85 6.67
CA VAL A 121 0.44 15.18 7.88
C VAL A 121 -0.32 14.78 9.14
N GLN A 122 -1.62 15.08 9.20
CA GLN A 122 -2.47 14.69 10.32
C GLN A 122 -2.58 13.17 10.47
N ALA A 123 -2.82 12.44 9.38
CA ALA A 123 -2.96 10.98 9.43
C ALA A 123 -1.65 10.26 9.77
N TYR A 124 -0.50 10.80 9.36
CA TYR A 124 0.81 10.19 9.59
C TYR A 124 1.38 10.47 10.99
N SER A 125 0.93 11.55 11.65
CA SER A 125 1.46 11.98 12.96
C SER A 125 0.72 11.40 14.16
N LEU A 126 -0.35 10.64 13.92
CA LEU A 126 -1.18 9.97 14.93
C LEU A 126 -0.77 8.50 15.07
#